data_AF-A0A319DBH5-F1
#
_entry.id   AF-A0A319DBH5-F1
#
_cell.length_a   1.000
_cell.length_b   1.000
_cell.length_c   1.000
_cell.angle_alpha   90.00
_cell.angle_beta   90.00
_cell.angle_gamma   90.00
#
_symmetry.space_group_name_H-M   'P 1'
#
loop_
_entity.id
_entity.type
_entity.pdbx_description
1 polymer ?
#
loop_
_entity_poly.entity_id
_entity_poly.type
_entity_poly.pdbx_seq_one_letter_code
_entity_poly.pdbx_strand_id
1 'polypeptide(L)'
;MTTPTPTPTCHTCAKPSTPTEPLKRCSRCKTQWYCSASCQKTDWKTHKSTCGKSNQTPTPAAPYATFSTPPRPKNLETFIDKPFHQLQSKTWLHNRPEKDVYTLLIDTYRMKMEDQYNCYGDADEDSVYGGAADSRVGFRRFLKLVEGKKGLLPGWWGKGNVEGCVALGLTEGWSSLGVAAEKNDIIEHYGDASMPMQLRMLGEQIYGVGPYGQPGAEMLEAMVGSEKRQGTVGLINHAAL
;
A
#
# COMPACT_ATOMS: atom_id res chain seq x y z
N MET A 1 1.00 17.45 46.63
CA MET A 1 -0.33 17.20 46.06
C MET A 1 -0.13 16.76 44.62
N THR A 2 -0.25 15.47 44.33
CA THR A 2 -0.13 14.92 42.97
C THR A 2 -1.48 15.01 42.28
N THR A 3 -1.60 15.82 41.24
CA THR A 3 -2.78 15.86 40.37
C THR A 3 -2.88 14.54 39.59
N PRO A 4 -4.01 13.81 39.64
CA PRO A 4 -4.16 12.60 38.83
C PRO A 4 -4.22 12.98 37.36
N THR A 5 -3.32 12.41 36.56
CA THR A 5 -3.32 12.57 35.11
C THR A 5 -4.61 11.98 34.53
N PRO A 6 -5.36 12.70 33.69
CA PRO A 6 -6.61 12.18 33.13
C PRO A 6 -6.31 10.94 32.29
N THR A 7 -6.95 9.83 32.63
CA THR A 7 -6.86 8.58 31.87
C THR A 7 -7.47 8.80 30.48
N PRO A 8 -6.76 8.46 29.39
CA PRO A 8 -7.32 8.60 28.05
C PRO A 8 -8.53 7.67 27.90
N THR A 9 -9.53 8.12 27.13
CA THR A 9 -10.76 7.40 26.84
C THR A 9 -10.92 7.18 25.34
N CYS A 10 -11.63 6.11 24.96
CA CYS A 10 -11.96 5.84 23.57
C CYS A 10 -12.86 6.95 23.01
N HIS A 11 -12.50 7.51 21.85
CA HIS A 11 -13.28 8.56 21.19
C HIS A 11 -14.70 8.11 20.81
N THR A 12 -14.88 6.83 20.48
CA THR A 12 -16.16 6.29 19.99
C THR A 12 -17.10 5.84 21.10
N CYS A 13 -16.59 5.16 22.13
CA CYS A 13 -17.41 4.53 23.16
C CYS A 13 -17.12 5.02 24.59
N ALA A 14 -16.23 6.01 24.73
CA ALA A 14 -15.82 6.61 26.01
C ALA A 14 -15.18 5.64 27.03
N LYS A 15 -14.92 4.38 26.68
CA LYS A 15 -14.24 3.42 27.56
C LYS A 15 -12.85 3.93 27.96
N PRO A 16 -12.48 3.93 29.25
CA PRO A 16 -11.15 4.33 29.70
C PRO A 16 -10.10 3.28 29.35
N SER A 17 -8.85 3.72 29.16
CA SER A 17 -7.71 2.81 29.03
C SER A 17 -7.47 2.05 30.32
N THR A 18 -7.20 0.75 30.25
CA THR A 18 -6.79 -0.08 31.39
C THR A 18 -5.42 -0.73 31.12
N PRO A 19 -4.71 -1.26 32.14
CA PRO A 19 -3.45 -1.97 31.92
C PRO A 19 -3.60 -3.24 31.06
N THR A 20 -4.77 -3.89 31.11
CA THR A 20 -5.09 -5.10 30.33
C THR A 20 -5.66 -4.77 28.95
N GLU A 21 -6.29 -3.60 28.79
CA GLU A 21 -6.84 -3.11 27.52
C GLU A 21 -6.38 -1.66 27.27
N PRO A 22 -5.12 -1.47 26.84
CA PRO A 22 -4.63 -0.14 26.51
C PRO A 22 -5.32 0.39 25.25
N LEU A 23 -5.67 1.69 25.26
CA LEU A 23 -6.18 2.34 24.05
C LEU A 23 -5.09 2.43 22.98
N LYS A 24 -5.49 2.22 21.73
CA LYS A 24 -4.65 2.41 20.55
C LYS A 24 -4.88 3.81 20.00
N ARG A 25 -3.81 4.48 19.57
CA ARG A 25 -3.93 5.75 18.85
C ARG A 25 -4.16 5.48 17.36
N CYS A 26 -4.88 6.38 16.69
CA CYS A 26 -4.90 6.40 15.23
C CYS A 26 -3.46 6.42 14.71
N SER A 27 -3.08 5.43 13.91
CA SER A 27 -1.73 5.30 13.34
C SER A 27 -1.29 6.52 12.52
N ARG A 28 -2.25 7.16 11.82
CA ARG A 28 -1.99 8.30 10.93
C ARG A 28 -1.77 9.60 11.68
N CYS A 29 -2.73 10.04 12.49
CA CYS A 29 -2.65 11.34 13.16
C CYS A 29 -2.05 11.26 14.57
N LYS A 30 -2.07 10.07 15.20
CA LYS A 30 -1.70 9.85 16.60
C LYS A 30 -2.46 10.71 17.62
N THR A 31 -3.58 11.33 17.22
CA THR A 31 -4.36 12.24 18.09
C THR A 31 -5.60 11.61 18.70
N GLN A 32 -6.30 10.71 17.99
CA GLN A 32 -7.50 10.04 18.51
C GLN A 32 -7.17 8.68 19.12
N TRP A 33 -7.89 8.31 20.19
CA TRP A 33 -7.71 7.06 20.93
C TRP A 33 -8.91 6.13 20.75
N TYR A 34 -8.67 4.84 20.57
CA TYR A 34 -9.70 3.81 20.40
C TYR A 34 -9.39 2.55 21.19
N CYS A 35 -10.39 1.93 21.80
CA CYS A 35 -10.21 0.63 22.48
C CYS A 35 -10.12 -0.53 21.50
N SER A 36 -10.64 -0.35 20.28
CA SER A 36 -10.68 -1.38 19.25
C SER A 36 -10.68 -0.79 17.85
N ALA A 37 -10.32 -1.64 16.90
CA ALA A 37 -10.46 -1.43 15.46
C ALA A 37 -11.89 -1.02 15.06
N SER A 38 -12.89 -1.69 15.65
CA SER A 38 -14.30 -1.41 15.41
C SER A 38 -14.70 0.00 15.83
N CYS A 39 -14.17 0.51 16.94
CA CYS A 39 -14.40 1.90 17.37
C CYS A 39 -13.76 2.89 16.38
N GLN A 40 -12.51 2.64 15.97
CA GLN A 40 -11.84 3.48 14.96
C GLN A 40 -12.59 3.50 13.62
N LYS A 41 -13.08 2.35 13.15
CA LYS A 41 -13.86 2.24 11.90
C LYS A 41 -15.19 2.97 11.98
N THR A 42 -15.83 2.95 13.14
CA THR A 42 -17.09 3.67 13.40
C THR A 42 -16.87 5.17 13.33
N ASP A 43 -15.81 5.67 13.98
CA ASP A 43 -15.45 7.09 13.94
C ASP A 43 -14.84 7.52 12.59
N TRP A 44 -14.32 6.60 11.77
CA TRP A 44 -13.65 6.95 10.51
C TRP A 44 -14.50 7.84 9.59
N LYS A 45 -15.82 7.68 9.59
CA LYS A 45 -16.74 8.51 8.79
C LYS A 45 -16.57 10.01 9.08
N THR A 46 -16.38 10.36 10.35
CA THR A 46 -16.20 11.72 10.87
C THR A 46 -14.74 12.10 11.01
N HIS A 47 -13.90 11.18 11.47
CA HIS A 47 -12.48 11.40 11.69
C HIS A 47 -11.68 11.58 10.40
N LYS A 48 -12.01 10.90 9.29
CA LYS A 48 -11.21 10.90 8.05
C LYS A 48 -10.89 12.30 7.52
N SER A 49 -11.80 13.24 7.70
CA SER A 49 -11.67 14.61 7.20
C SER A 49 -10.76 15.47 8.08
N THR A 50 -10.49 15.06 9.32
CA THR A 50 -9.63 15.77 10.29
C THR A 50 -8.36 14.99 10.64
N CYS A 51 -8.30 13.71 10.29
CA CYS A 51 -7.17 12.83 10.49
C CYS A 51 -5.93 13.33 9.75
N GLY A 52 -4.91 13.78 10.50
CA GLY A 52 -3.64 14.26 9.99
C GLY A 52 -3.59 15.77 9.73
N LYS A 53 -4.62 16.53 10.12
CA LYS A 53 -4.66 18.00 9.98
C LYS A 53 -4.13 18.78 11.20
N SER A 54 -3.74 18.11 12.29
CA SER A 54 -3.17 18.77 13.46
C SER A 54 -1.66 19.03 13.28
N ASN A 55 -1.31 20.31 13.08
CA ASN A 55 0.05 20.88 13.07
C ASN A 55 1.09 20.08 12.27
N GLN A 56 1.01 20.21 10.95
CA GLN A 56 2.25 20.29 10.17
C GLN A 56 2.95 21.59 10.57
N THR A 57 3.77 21.55 11.62
CA THR A 57 4.98 22.36 11.57
C THR A 57 5.66 21.94 10.27
N PRO A 58 5.96 22.84 9.32
CA PRO A 58 6.73 22.47 8.16
C PRO A 58 8.10 22.06 8.67
N THR A 59 8.29 20.77 8.97
CA THR A 59 9.61 20.15 8.91
C THR A 59 10.15 20.56 7.55
N PRO A 60 11.31 21.23 7.48
CA PRO A 60 11.97 21.45 6.22
C PRO A 60 12.02 20.09 5.54
N ALA A 61 11.44 20.01 4.35
CA ALA A 61 11.49 18.82 3.54
C ALA A 61 12.93 18.33 3.61
N ALA A 62 13.14 17.12 4.18
CA ALA A 62 14.37 16.41 3.95
C ALA A 62 14.61 16.53 2.45
N PRO A 63 15.77 17.06 2.01
CA PRO A 63 15.98 17.37 0.61
C PRO A 63 15.59 16.11 -0.16
N TYR A 64 14.61 16.26 -1.05
CA TYR A 64 14.24 15.24 -2.00
C TYR A 64 15.54 14.63 -2.48
N ALA A 65 15.76 13.36 -2.13
CA ALA A 65 16.95 12.64 -2.54
C ALA A 65 17.11 12.96 -4.03
N THR A 66 18.24 13.56 -4.37
CA THR A 66 18.57 14.00 -5.70
C THR A 66 18.34 12.79 -6.61
N PHE A 67 17.24 12.79 -7.38
CA PHE A 67 16.88 11.68 -8.27
C PHE A 67 17.81 11.69 -9.47
N SER A 68 19.07 11.33 -9.24
CA SER A 68 20.01 10.97 -10.29
C SER A 68 19.57 9.59 -10.81
N THR A 69 18.90 9.59 -11.97
CA THR A 69 18.29 8.43 -12.67
C THR A 69 17.14 7.72 -11.93
N PRO A 70 16.02 7.37 -12.61
CA PRO A 70 14.99 6.54 -11.99
C PRO A 70 15.61 5.19 -11.60
N PRO A 71 15.53 4.77 -10.32
CA PRO A 71 16.11 3.51 -9.89
C PRO A 71 15.43 2.38 -10.67
N ARG A 72 16.22 1.56 -11.36
CA ARG A 72 15.72 0.31 -11.93
C ARG A 72 15.30 -0.58 -10.74
N PRO A 73 14.03 -0.98 -10.63
CA PRO A 73 13.60 -1.81 -9.54
C PRO A 73 14.42 -3.09 -9.52
N LYS A 74 14.92 -3.44 -8.34
CA LYS A 74 15.60 -4.70 -8.09
C LYS A 74 14.55 -5.82 -8.05
N ASN A 75 14.99 -7.05 -8.28
CA ASN A 75 14.18 -8.27 -8.11
C ASN A 75 12.92 -8.38 -8.99
N LEU A 76 12.84 -7.57 -10.05
CA LEU A 76 11.93 -7.78 -11.18
C LEU A 76 12.77 -8.00 -12.44
N GLU A 77 12.39 -8.97 -13.25
CA GLU A 77 13.08 -9.29 -14.50
C GLU A 77 12.86 -8.19 -15.53
N THR A 78 11.65 -7.62 -15.58
CA THR A 78 11.32 -6.54 -16.52
C THR A 78 11.16 -5.19 -15.84
N PHE A 79 11.89 -4.21 -16.36
CA PHE A 79 11.69 -2.80 -16.04
C PHE A 79 10.62 -2.18 -16.93
N ILE A 80 9.65 -1.51 -16.31
CA ILE A 80 8.65 -0.73 -17.03
C ILE A 80 9.04 0.75 -16.93
N ASP A 81 9.21 1.40 -18.08
CA ASP A 81 9.34 2.86 -18.11
C ASP A 81 8.00 3.52 -17.78
N LYS A 82 8.06 4.61 -17.01
CA LYS A 82 6.90 5.39 -16.57
C LYS A 82 5.79 4.53 -15.93
N PRO A 83 6.08 3.89 -14.78
CA PRO A 83 5.10 3.03 -14.10
C PRO A 83 3.74 3.71 -13.82
N PHE A 84 3.70 5.02 -13.55
CA PHE A 84 2.43 5.70 -13.28
C PHE A 84 1.61 5.94 -14.54
N HIS A 85 2.22 6.20 -15.69
CA HIS A 85 1.50 6.19 -16.97
C HIS A 85 0.90 4.80 -17.25
N GLN A 86 1.65 3.73 -16.95
CA GLN A 86 1.20 2.36 -17.16
C GLN A 86 0.09 1.95 -16.18
N LEU A 87 0.11 2.48 -14.95
CA LEU A 87 -1.02 2.37 -14.03
C LEU A 87 -2.23 3.11 -14.59
N GLN A 88 -2.07 4.33 -15.10
CA GLN A 88 -3.16 5.09 -15.70
C GLN A 88 -3.81 4.37 -16.89
N SER A 89 -3.02 3.74 -17.75
CA SER A 89 -3.51 2.94 -18.88
C SER A 89 -3.93 1.51 -18.51
N LYS A 90 -3.82 1.11 -17.24
CA LYS A 90 -4.11 -0.24 -16.72
C LYS A 90 -3.25 -1.35 -17.37
N THR A 91 -2.05 -0.99 -17.81
CA THR A 91 -1.08 -1.89 -18.45
C THR A 91 0.16 -2.16 -17.60
N TRP A 92 0.17 -1.73 -16.33
CA TRP A 92 1.32 -1.89 -15.42
C TRP A 92 1.74 -3.34 -15.13
N LEU A 93 0.81 -4.30 -15.24
CA LEU A 93 1.13 -5.73 -15.16
C LEU A 93 1.52 -6.33 -16.51
N HIS A 94 1.26 -5.62 -17.61
CA HIS A 94 1.50 -6.12 -18.96
C HIS A 94 2.99 -6.08 -19.30
N ASN A 95 3.39 -6.87 -20.30
CA ASN A 95 4.78 -6.99 -20.74
C ASN A 95 5.75 -7.43 -19.64
N ARG A 96 5.26 -8.20 -18.66
CA ARG A 96 6.05 -8.80 -17.59
C ARG A 96 5.99 -10.33 -17.68
N PRO A 97 7.06 -11.03 -17.26
CA PRO A 97 7.01 -12.48 -17.11
C PRO A 97 6.04 -12.89 -16.01
N GLU A 98 5.63 -14.15 -16.04
CA GLU A 98 4.64 -14.70 -15.13
C GLU A 98 4.99 -14.49 -13.65
N LYS A 99 6.25 -14.77 -13.29
CA LYS A 99 6.75 -14.65 -11.91
C LYS A 99 6.67 -13.21 -11.38
N ASP A 100 7.02 -12.22 -12.20
CA ASP A 100 6.91 -10.80 -11.84
C ASP A 100 5.44 -10.45 -11.55
N VAL A 101 4.52 -10.84 -12.43
CA VAL A 101 3.09 -10.55 -12.24
C VAL A 101 2.56 -11.19 -10.97
N TYR A 102 2.90 -12.45 -10.69
CA TYR A 102 2.50 -13.09 -9.44
C TYR A 102 3.04 -12.36 -8.22
N THR A 103 4.32 -12.00 -8.24
CA THR A 103 4.98 -11.29 -7.14
C THR A 103 4.32 -9.93 -6.86
N LEU A 104 4.04 -9.16 -7.91
CA LEU A 104 3.36 -7.87 -7.80
C LEU A 104 1.92 -8.00 -7.31
N LEU A 105 1.18 -9.03 -7.72
CA LEU A 105 -0.17 -9.30 -7.22
C LEU A 105 -0.15 -9.68 -5.74
N ILE A 106 0.78 -10.55 -5.33
CA ILE A 106 0.97 -10.93 -3.93
C ILE A 106 1.30 -9.70 -3.08
N ASP A 107 2.26 -8.87 -3.50
CA ASP A 107 2.67 -7.71 -2.73
C ASP A 107 1.62 -6.59 -2.74
N THR A 108 0.80 -6.49 -3.80
CA THR A 108 -0.38 -5.62 -3.80
C THR A 108 -1.36 -6.03 -2.71
N TYR A 109 -1.60 -7.34 -2.56
CA TYR A 109 -2.43 -7.87 -1.49
C TYR A 109 -1.81 -7.65 -0.10
N ARG A 110 -0.52 -8.00 0.08
CA ARG A 110 0.18 -7.82 1.37
C ARG A 110 0.21 -6.36 1.81
N MET A 111 0.50 -5.42 0.90
CA MET A 111 0.45 -3.98 1.15
C MET A 111 -0.98 -3.51 1.52
N LYS A 112 -2.02 -4.07 0.89
CA LYS A 112 -3.40 -3.75 1.24
C LYS A 112 -3.76 -4.23 2.65
N MET A 113 -3.34 -5.43 3.04
CA MET A 113 -3.58 -5.96 4.38
C MET A 113 -2.84 -5.14 5.45
N GLU A 114 -1.57 -4.82 5.19
CA GLU A 114 -0.77 -3.94 6.06
C GLU A 114 -1.42 -2.56 6.22
N ASP A 115 -1.87 -1.95 5.13
CA ASP A 115 -2.61 -0.70 5.18
C ASP A 115 -3.90 -0.87 5.99
N GLN A 116 -4.72 -1.90 5.75
CA GLN A 116 -5.97 -2.09 6.50
C GLN A 116 -5.74 -2.28 8.00
N TYR A 117 -4.76 -3.09 8.38
CA TYR A 117 -4.39 -3.32 9.76
C TYR A 117 -3.90 -2.03 10.43
N ASN A 118 -3.00 -1.28 9.78
CA ASN A 118 -2.53 -0.02 10.31
C ASN A 118 -3.62 1.06 10.34
N CYS A 119 -4.47 1.14 9.32
CA CYS A 119 -5.51 2.17 9.17
C CYS A 119 -6.66 1.97 10.16
N TYR A 120 -7.07 0.73 10.36
CA TYR A 120 -8.35 0.41 10.98
C TYR A 120 -8.21 -0.55 12.15
N GLY A 121 -7.04 -1.15 12.37
CA GLY A 121 -6.86 -2.29 13.27
C GLY A 121 -7.61 -3.54 12.81
N ASP A 122 -8.13 -3.53 11.57
CA ASP A 122 -8.96 -4.59 11.01
C ASP A 122 -8.05 -5.68 10.46
N ALA A 123 -8.34 -6.93 10.80
CA ALA A 123 -7.59 -8.09 10.35
C ALA A 123 -8.59 -9.19 10.04
N ASP A 124 -8.59 -9.67 8.80
CA ASP A 124 -9.37 -10.85 8.45
C ASP A 124 -8.82 -12.05 9.26
N GLU A 125 -9.71 -12.82 9.91
CA GLU A 125 -9.34 -13.99 10.73
C GLU A 125 -8.55 -15.04 9.92
N ASP A 126 -8.75 -15.07 8.60
CA ASP A 126 -8.07 -15.97 7.67
C ASP A 126 -6.82 -15.36 7.00
N SER A 127 -6.25 -14.33 7.63
CA SER A 127 -4.99 -13.69 7.27
C SER A 127 -3.94 -13.82 8.38
N VAL A 128 -2.68 -13.59 8.05
CA VAL A 128 -1.58 -13.57 9.05
C VAL A 128 -1.77 -12.54 10.14
N TYR A 129 -2.50 -11.45 9.87
CA TYR A 129 -2.85 -10.43 10.87
C TYR A 129 -3.94 -10.91 11.83
N GLY A 130 -4.78 -11.86 11.39
CA GLY A 130 -5.83 -12.50 12.19
C GLY A 130 -5.38 -13.76 12.93
N GLY A 131 -4.12 -14.17 12.77
CA GLY A 131 -3.54 -15.36 13.42
C GLY A 131 -3.59 -16.64 12.59
N ALA A 132 -4.01 -16.58 11.32
CA ALA A 132 -3.89 -17.71 10.41
C ALA A 132 -2.42 -17.99 10.05
N ALA A 133 -2.12 -19.25 9.71
CA ALA A 133 -0.77 -19.65 9.30
C ALA A 133 -0.29 -18.92 8.02
N ASP A 134 -1.23 -18.59 7.13
CA ASP A 134 -0.98 -17.80 5.93
C ASP A 134 -2.28 -17.15 5.44
N SER A 135 -2.13 -16.20 4.51
CA SER A 135 -3.25 -15.41 4.00
C SER A 135 -3.87 -15.95 2.70
N ARG A 136 -3.71 -17.25 2.37
CA ARG A 136 -4.15 -17.81 1.08
C ARG A 136 -5.63 -17.65 0.79
N VAL A 137 -6.47 -17.70 1.83
CA VAL A 137 -7.93 -17.65 1.68
C VAL A 137 -8.35 -16.24 1.27
N GLY A 138 -7.84 -15.22 1.97
CA GLY A 138 -8.00 -13.81 1.60
C GLY A 138 -7.39 -13.50 0.23
N PHE A 139 -6.20 -14.05 -0.07
CA PHE A 139 -5.56 -13.84 -1.36
C PHE A 139 -6.34 -14.45 -2.54
N ARG A 140 -6.99 -15.60 -2.37
CA ARG A 140 -7.90 -16.17 -3.39
C ARG A 140 -9.11 -15.28 -3.65
N ARG A 141 -9.68 -14.65 -2.62
CA ARG A 141 -10.74 -13.64 -2.80
C ARG A 141 -10.23 -12.44 -3.59
N PHE A 142 -9.01 -11.98 -3.29
CA PHE A 142 -8.37 -10.91 -4.05
C PHE A 142 -8.19 -11.27 -5.52
N LEU A 143 -7.63 -12.44 -5.86
CA LEU A 143 -7.45 -12.85 -7.26
C LEU A 143 -8.76 -12.93 -8.04
N LYS A 144 -9.87 -13.36 -7.41
CA LYS A 144 -11.19 -13.31 -8.02
C LYS A 144 -11.63 -11.88 -8.40
N LEU A 145 -11.25 -10.88 -7.60
CA LEU A 145 -11.49 -9.47 -7.93
C LEU A 145 -10.60 -9.02 -9.09
N VAL A 146 -9.34 -9.45 -9.13
CA VAL A 146 -8.39 -9.14 -10.21
C VAL A 146 -8.90 -9.64 -11.55
N GLU A 147 -9.36 -10.89 -11.63
CA GLU A 147 -9.92 -11.49 -12.85
C GLU A 147 -11.20 -10.76 -13.33
N GLY A 148 -11.93 -10.12 -12.42
CA GLY A 148 -13.07 -9.28 -12.75
C GLY A 148 -12.72 -7.94 -13.39
N LYS A 149 -11.44 -7.53 -13.42
CA LYS A 149 -11.02 -6.22 -13.98
C LYS A 149 -10.60 -6.34 -15.44
N LYS A 150 -11.51 -5.91 -16.33
CA LYS A 150 -11.27 -5.86 -17.77
C LYS A 150 -9.99 -5.08 -18.11
N GLY A 151 -9.08 -5.72 -18.83
CA GLY A 151 -7.86 -5.13 -19.37
C GLY A 151 -6.70 -5.00 -18.36
N LEU A 152 -6.89 -5.38 -17.10
CA LEU A 152 -5.86 -5.22 -16.07
C LEU A 152 -4.75 -6.28 -16.18
N LEU A 153 -5.14 -7.52 -16.48
CA LEU A 153 -4.24 -8.67 -16.55
C LEU A 153 -3.62 -8.81 -17.96
N PRO A 154 -2.41 -9.38 -18.06
CA PRO A 154 -1.78 -9.70 -19.35
C PRO A 154 -2.58 -10.69 -20.17
N GLY A 155 -2.39 -10.69 -21.49
CA GLY A 155 -3.10 -11.58 -22.41
C GLY A 155 -2.82 -13.08 -22.22
N TRP A 156 -1.72 -13.44 -21.53
CA TRP A 156 -1.40 -14.82 -21.19
C TRP A 156 -2.11 -15.31 -19.92
N TRP A 157 -2.72 -14.43 -19.12
CA TRP A 157 -3.41 -14.84 -17.89
C TRP A 157 -4.68 -15.63 -18.22
N GLY A 158 -4.73 -16.87 -17.74
CA GLY A 158 -5.85 -17.78 -17.97
C GLY A 158 -5.88 -18.94 -16.99
N LYS A 159 -6.31 -20.10 -17.50
CA LYS A 159 -6.57 -21.29 -16.68
C LYS A 159 -5.29 -21.78 -16.01
N GLY A 160 -5.29 -21.81 -14.68
CA GLY A 160 -4.17 -22.30 -13.87
C GLY A 160 -3.28 -21.21 -13.28
N ASN A 161 -3.34 -19.97 -13.80
CA ASN A 161 -2.51 -18.88 -13.28
C ASN A 161 -2.89 -18.49 -11.84
N VAL A 162 -4.17 -18.60 -11.47
CA VAL A 162 -4.60 -18.42 -10.07
C VAL A 162 -3.90 -19.42 -9.14
N GLU A 163 -3.87 -20.70 -9.51
CA GLU A 163 -3.22 -21.73 -8.70
C GLU A 163 -1.70 -21.57 -8.69
N GLY A 164 -1.09 -21.20 -9.82
CA GLY A 164 0.35 -20.88 -9.88
C GLY A 164 0.71 -19.69 -9.00
N CYS A 165 -0.10 -18.63 -9.01
CA CYS A 165 0.09 -17.44 -8.20
C CYS A 165 -0.06 -17.74 -6.70
N VAL A 166 -1.07 -18.51 -6.32
CA VAL A 166 -1.25 -18.97 -4.94
C VAL A 166 -0.10 -19.89 -4.52
N ALA A 167 0.33 -20.81 -5.39
CA ALA A 167 1.45 -21.72 -5.10
C ALA A 167 2.74 -20.95 -4.82
N LEU A 168 3.06 -19.92 -5.63
CA LEU A 168 4.18 -19.03 -5.34
C LEU A 168 4.03 -18.38 -3.97
N GLY A 169 2.84 -17.89 -3.64
CA GLY A 169 2.53 -17.31 -2.33
C GLY A 169 2.66 -18.26 -1.14
N LEU A 170 2.68 -19.57 -1.37
CA LEU A 170 2.84 -20.59 -0.33
C LEU A 170 4.27 -21.12 -0.21
N THR A 171 5.17 -20.69 -1.10
CA THR A 171 6.60 -21.01 -0.98
C THR A 171 7.27 -20.15 0.09
N GLU A 172 8.38 -20.64 0.62
CA GLU A 172 9.27 -19.83 1.44
C GLU A 172 9.99 -18.81 0.56
N GLY A 173 10.16 -17.59 1.08
CA GLY A 173 10.84 -16.49 0.39
C GLY A 173 10.08 -15.18 0.48
N TRP A 174 10.50 -14.22 -0.35
CA TRP A 174 9.96 -12.85 -0.33
C TRP A 174 8.45 -12.80 -0.48
N SER A 175 7.90 -13.50 -1.47
CA SER A 175 6.48 -13.46 -1.82
C SER A 175 5.60 -14.36 -0.94
N SER A 176 6.07 -14.76 0.24
CA SER A 176 5.28 -15.62 1.13
C SER A 176 4.06 -14.89 1.68
N LEU A 177 2.89 -15.53 1.59
CA LEU A 177 1.64 -15.11 2.22
C LEU A 177 1.58 -15.43 3.72
N GLY A 178 2.60 -16.14 4.24
CA GLY A 178 2.78 -16.44 5.66
C GLY A 178 3.46 -15.31 6.44
N VAL A 179 3.90 -14.24 5.76
CA VAL A 179 4.62 -13.12 6.40
C VAL A 179 4.01 -11.79 5.96
N ALA A 180 3.84 -10.88 6.93
CA ALA A 180 3.49 -9.49 6.67
C ALA A 180 4.53 -8.81 5.73
N ALA A 181 4.14 -7.75 5.05
CA ALA A 181 5.07 -6.91 4.28
C ALA A 181 4.93 -5.48 4.77
N GLU A 182 5.92 -4.99 5.51
CA GLU A 182 5.93 -3.59 5.87
C GLU A 182 6.31 -2.73 4.66
N LYS A 183 5.93 -1.45 4.72
CA LYS A 183 6.25 -0.48 3.67
C LYS A 183 7.76 -0.43 3.36
N ASN A 184 8.60 -0.50 4.39
CA ASN A 184 10.05 -0.39 4.22
C ASN A 184 10.64 -1.63 3.55
N ASP A 185 10.13 -2.82 3.89
CA ASP A 185 10.53 -4.07 3.25
C ASP A 185 10.29 -4.01 1.75
N ILE A 186 9.12 -3.52 1.33
CA ILE A 186 8.78 -3.34 -0.10
C ILE A 186 9.77 -2.39 -0.76
N ILE A 187 10.09 -1.25 -0.14
CA ILE A 187 11.03 -0.27 -0.70
C ILE A 187 12.41 -0.89 -0.86
N GLU A 188 12.89 -1.63 0.14
CA GLU A 188 14.20 -2.28 0.09
C GLU A 188 14.25 -3.38 -0.97
N HIS A 189 13.23 -4.25 -1.01
CA HIS A 189 13.15 -5.34 -1.96
C HIS A 189 13.18 -4.85 -3.40
N TYR A 190 12.38 -3.84 -3.73
CA TYR A 190 12.32 -3.30 -5.07
C TYR A 190 13.38 -2.23 -5.32
N GLY A 191 14.06 -1.71 -4.30
CA GLY A 191 14.99 -0.57 -4.45
C GLY A 191 14.33 0.69 -5.02
N ASP A 192 13.00 0.83 -4.87
CA ASP A 192 12.20 1.92 -5.43
C ASP A 192 11.26 2.48 -4.36
N ALA A 193 11.54 3.72 -3.92
CA ALA A 193 10.76 4.42 -2.91
C ALA A 193 9.31 4.69 -3.34
N SER A 194 9.04 4.67 -4.65
CA SER A 194 7.70 4.85 -5.21
C SER A 194 6.89 3.56 -5.26
N MET A 195 7.51 2.40 -5.04
CA MET A 195 6.87 1.09 -5.23
C MET A 195 5.65 0.85 -4.33
N PRO A 196 5.65 1.23 -3.03
CA PRO A 196 4.44 1.17 -2.22
C PRO A 196 3.28 2.00 -2.79
N MET A 197 3.58 3.11 -3.49
CA MET A 197 2.55 3.92 -4.15
C MET A 197 1.99 3.19 -5.36
N GLN A 198 2.85 2.59 -6.19
CA GLN A 198 2.45 1.81 -7.36
C GLN A 198 1.52 0.65 -6.97
N LEU A 199 1.88 -0.12 -5.93
CA LEU A 199 1.08 -1.21 -5.40
C LEU A 199 -0.28 -0.74 -4.87
N ARG A 200 -0.32 0.39 -4.15
CA ARG A 200 -1.58 0.98 -3.66
C ARG A 200 -2.50 1.42 -4.80
N MET A 201 -1.94 2.01 -5.85
CA MET A 201 -2.71 2.43 -7.03
C MET A 201 -3.24 1.23 -7.81
N LEU A 202 -2.45 0.16 -7.97
CA LEU A 202 -2.95 -1.10 -8.53
C LEU A 202 -4.05 -1.69 -7.63
N GLY A 203 -3.84 -1.70 -6.32
CA GLY A 203 -4.83 -2.13 -5.34
C GLY A 203 -6.15 -1.36 -5.45
N GLU A 204 -6.10 -0.05 -5.66
CA GLU A 204 -7.30 0.77 -5.89
C GLU A 204 -8.04 0.39 -7.17
N GLN A 205 -7.34 0.07 -8.27
CA GLN A 205 -7.97 -0.42 -9.49
C GLN A 205 -8.72 -1.74 -9.28
N ILE A 206 -8.22 -2.58 -8.37
CA ILE A 206 -8.79 -3.90 -8.04
C ILE A 206 -9.95 -3.75 -7.04
N TYR A 207 -9.75 -3.06 -5.92
CA TYR A 207 -10.75 -2.94 -4.86
C TYR A 207 -11.75 -1.81 -5.08
N GLY A 208 -11.46 -0.86 -5.98
CA GLY A 208 -12.26 0.35 -6.21
C GLY A 208 -12.13 1.41 -5.11
N VAL A 209 -11.22 1.22 -4.15
CA VAL A 209 -11.02 2.14 -3.02
C VAL A 209 -9.54 2.23 -2.67
N GLY A 210 -9.03 3.46 -2.64
CA GLY A 210 -7.66 3.74 -2.22
C GLY A 210 -7.42 3.47 -0.74
N PRO A 211 -6.16 3.53 -0.29
CA PRO A 211 -5.81 3.41 1.12
C PRO A 211 -6.52 4.52 1.92
N TYR A 212 -6.93 4.21 3.14
CA TYR A 212 -7.68 5.14 4.01
C TYR A 212 -9.03 5.62 3.41
N GLY A 213 -9.55 4.99 2.35
CA GLY A 213 -10.78 5.44 1.69
C GLY A 213 -10.66 6.79 0.99
N GLN A 214 -9.44 7.21 0.65
CA GLN A 214 -9.20 8.38 -0.19
C GLN A 214 -9.15 7.96 -1.66
N PRO A 215 -9.76 8.71 -2.60
CA PRO A 215 -9.57 8.48 -4.02
C PRO A 215 -8.10 8.77 -4.40
N GLY A 216 -7.47 7.88 -5.16
CA GLY A 216 -6.09 8.04 -5.61
C GLY A 216 -5.94 8.75 -6.96
N ALA A 217 -7.04 9.16 -7.61
CA ALA A 217 -7.03 9.73 -8.96
C ALA A 217 -6.14 10.98 -9.09
N GLU A 218 -6.32 11.98 -8.22
CA GLU A 218 -5.49 13.20 -8.23
C GLU A 218 -4.01 12.89 -7.97
N MET A 219 -3.75 11.92 -7.08
CA MET A 219 -2.39 11.49 -6.77
C MET A 219 -1.75 10.79 -7.97
N LEU A 220 -2.50 9.95 -8.69
CA LEU A 220 -2.04 9.31 -9.92
C LEU A 220 -1.72 10.35 -10.99
N GLU A 221 -2.59 11.35 -11.19
CA GLU A 221 -2.34 12.46 -12.13
C GLU A 221 -1.07 13.24 -11.77
N ALA A 222 -0.87 13.53 -10.48
CA ALA A 222 0.33 14.21 -10.00
C ALA A 222 1.61 13.38 -10.27
N MET A 223 1.56 12.06 -10.03
CA MET A 223 2.69 11.17 -10.28
C MET A 223 3.01 11.04 -11.78
N VAL A 224 1.98 10.88 -12.63
CA VAL A 224 2.10 10.91 -14.10
C VAL A 224 2.74 12.21 -14.56
N GLY A 225 2.34 13.36 -13.99
CA GLY A 225 2.95 14.65 -14.26
C GLY A 225 4.41 14.76 -13.85
N SER A 226 4.82 14.07 -12.77
CA SER A 226 6.20 14.04 -12.30
C SER A 226 7.14 13.24 -13.21
N GLU A 227 6.65 12.12 -13.76
CA GLU A 227 7.39 11.28 -14.72
C GLU A 227 7.68 12.05 -16.02
N LYS A 228 6.74 12.90 -16.47
CA LYS A 228 6.96 13.77 -17.64
C LYS A 228 8.13 14.73 -17.44
N ARG A 229 8.31 15.26 -16.22
CA ARG A 229 9.39 16.21 -15.90
C ARG A 229 10.75 15.54 -15.79
N GLN A 230 10.82 14.28 -15.35
CA GLN A 230 12.07 13.51 -15.32
C GLN A 230 12.59 13.18 -16.72
N GLY A 231 11.71 12.95 -17.71
CA GLY A 231 12.11 12.69 -19.10
C GLY A 231 12.73 13.88 -19.83
N THR A 232 12.48 15.13 -19.39
CA THR A 232 12.97 16.34 -20.07
C THR A 232 14.41 16.71 -19.70
N VAL A 233 14.97 16.17 -18.61
CA VAL A 233 16.33 16.51 -18.14
C VAL A 233 17.43 15.80 -18.98
N GLY A 234 17.06 14.88 -19.88
CA GLY A 234 18.00 14.08 -20.69
C GLY A 234 18.42 14.65 -22.05
N LEU A 235 17.97 15.85 -22.45
CA LEU A 235 18.29 16.46 -23.75
C LEU A 235 18.79 17.91 -23.61
N ILE A 236 19.91 18.08 -22.91
CA ILE A 236 20.81 19.22 -23.16
C ILE A 236 22.16 18.66 -23.59
N ASN A 237 22.21 18.19 -24.84
CA ASN A 237 23.45 18.07 -25.59
C ASN A 237 24.14 19.44 -25.56
N HIS A 238 25.29 19.52 -24.91
CA HIS A 238 26.23 20.62 -25.13
C HIS A 238 26.80 20.45 -26.54
N ALA A 239 26.08 20.99 -27.52
CA ALA A 239 26.63 21.35 -28.80
C ALA A 239 26.76 22.87 -28.83
N ALA A 240 27.96 23.39 -28.58
CA ALA A 240 28.37 24.72 -29.03
C ALA A 240 29.89 24.85 -28.95
N LEU A 241 30.50 24.84 -30.15
CA LEU A 241 31.65 25.62 -30.62
C LEU A 241 32.92 25.69 -29.76
#